data_AF-A0A961NJQ3-F1
#
_entry.id   AF-A0A961NJQ3-F1
#
_cell.length_a   1.000
_cell.length_b   1.000
_cell.length_c   1.000
_cell.angle_alpha   90.00
_cell.angle_beta   90.00
_cell.angle_gamma   90.00
#
_symmetry.space_group_name_H-M   'P 1'
#
loop_
_entity.id
_entity.type
_entity.pdbx_description
1 polymer ?
#
loop_
_entity_poly.entity_id
_entity_poly.type
_entity_poly.pdbx_seq_one_letter_code
_entity_poly.pdbx_strand_id
1 'polypeptide(L)'
;TVQAQIMELLVQLQKEAGAAVILITHNLGLIAQYADRLAIMYAGRIVEEAPIESFLKDPLHPYSEGLINALPDLSRPRSELQPIRGQVPRPVNFPAGCRFRARCDHAFDPCDKQPELTLPSNASADGKHRVACFLHHNEVVR
;
A
#
# COMPACT_ATOMS: atom_id res chain seq x y z
N THR A 1 2.71 -23.67 6.68
CA THR A 1 4.10 -23.58 6.19
C THR A 1 5.01 -23.13 7.34
N VAL A 2 6.34 -23.28 7.24
CA VAL A 2 7.27 -22.78 8.28
C VAL A 2 7.06 -21.29 8.55
N GLN A 3 6.78 -20.51 7.50
CA GLN A 3 6.48 -19.08 7.62
C GLN A 3 5.26 -18.79 8.51
N ALA A 4 4.16 -19.56 8.39
CA ALA A 4 2.99 -19.40 9.24
C ALA A 4 3.29 -19.74 10.71
N GLN A 5 4.09 -20.79 10.95
CA GLN A 5 4.51 -21.17 12.31
C GLN A 5 5.38 -20.08 12.97
N ILE A 6 6.28 -19.46 12.20
CA ILE A 6 7.08 -18.32 12.69
C ILE A 6 6.17 -17.14 13.01
N MET A 7 5.16 -16.85 12.17
CA MET A 7 4.22 -15.77 12.42
C MET A 7 3.36 -16.01 13.66
N GLU A 8 2.86 -17.22 13.85
CA GLU A 8 2.10 -17.60 15.04
C GLU A 8 2.92 -17.42 16.32
N LEU A 9 4.19 -17.84 16.29
CA LEU A 9 5.11 -17.63 17.40
C LEU A 9 5.35 -16.15 17.67
N LEU A 10 5.58 -15.34 16.63
CA LEU A 10 5.77 -13.89 16.79
C LEU A 10 4.53 -13.21 17.39
N VAL A 11 3.33 -13.59 16.94
CA VAL A 11 2.06 -13.06 17.49
C VAL A 11 1.88 -13.50 18.95
N GLN A 12 2.24 -14.74 19.29
CA GLN A 12 2.19 -15.21 20.67
C GLN A 12 3.14 -14.42 21.57
N LEU A 13 4.41 -14.28 21.17
CA LEU A 13 5.42 -13.53 21.92
C LEU A 13 5.04 -12.05 22.06
N GLN A 14 4.47 -11.46 21.02
CA GLN A 14 3.97 -10.09 21.03
C GLN A 14 2.92 -9.88 22.12
N LYS A 15 1.98 -10.82 22.26
CA LYS A 15 0.93 -10.79 23.30
C LYS A 15 1.50 -11.00 24.70
N GLU A 16 2.40 -11.97 24.86
CA GLU A 16 3.02 -12.28 26.15
C GLU A 16 3.90 -11.13 26.66
N ALA A 17 4.63 -10.46 25.76
CA ALA A 17 5.53 -9.36 26.12
C ALA A 17 4.84 -7.98 26.15
N GLY A 18 3.60 -7.86 25.66
CA GLY A 18 2.93 -6.56 25.49
C GLY A 18 3.67 -5.61 24.56
N ALA A 19 4.38 -6.14 23.57
CA ALA A 19 5.27 -5.38 22.69
C ALA A 19 4.59 -4.97 21.38
N ALA A 20 5.19 -4.00 20.68
CA ALA A 20 4.85 -3.71 19.29
C ALA A 20 5.80 -4.48 18.36
N VAL A 21 5.26 -5.04 17.26
CA VAL A 21 6.04 -5.71 16.23
C VAL A 21 5.90 -4.96 14.92
N ILE A 22 7.03 -4.62 14.30
CA ILE A 22 7.08 -4.08 12.94
C ILE A 22 7.66 -5.17 12.04
N LEU A 23 6.86 -5.62 11.08
CA LEU A 23 7.27 -6.60 10.08
C LEU A 23 7.50 -5.91 8.73
N ILE A 24 8.64 -6.18 8.10
CA ILE A 24 8.96 -5.72 6.75
C ILE A 24 8.92 -6.93 5.81
N THR A 25 7.99 -6.94 4.87
CA THR A 25 7.83 -8.03 3.90
C THR A 25 7.25 -7.52 2.58
N HIS A 26 7.44 -8.30 1.52
CA HIS A 26 6.83 -8.07 0.20
C HIS A 26 5.58 -8.93 -0.03
N ASN A 27 5.23 -9.80 0.92
CA ASN A 27 4.11 -10.73 0.79
C ASN A 27 2.86 -10.15 1.47
N LEU A 28 1.97 -9.58 0.65
CA LEU A 28 0.72 -8.97 1.11
C LEU A 28 -0.25 -10.00 1.72
N GLY A 29 -0.23 -11.25 1.24
CA GLY A 29 -1.08 -12.32 1.79
C GLY A 29 -0.75 -12.67 3.24
N LEU A 30 0.53 -12.58 3.63
CA LEU A 30 0.92 -12.73 5.03
C LEU A 30 0.46 -11.53 5.87
N ILE A 31 0.66 -10.31 5.38
CA ILE A 31 0.25 -9.09 6.10
C ILE A 31 -1.26 -9.11 6.33
N ALA A 32 -2.04 -9.51 5.32
CA ALA A 32 -3.50 -9.61 5.39
C ALA A 32 -4.02 -10.52 6.50
N GLN A 33 -3.21 -11.49 6.96
CA GLN A 33 -3.62 -12.46 7.98
C GLN A 33 -3.19 -12.05 9.41
N TYR A 34 -2.08 -11.33 9.57
CA TYR A 34 -1.44 -11.18 10.88
C TYR A 34 -1.24 -9.74 11.35
N ALA A 35 -1.38 -8.73 10.49
CA ALA A 35 -1.13 -7.34 10.85
C ALA A 35 -2.41 -6.59 11.25
N ASP A 36 -2.31 -5.63 12.18
CA ASP A 36 -3.41 -4.71 12.49
C ASP A 36 -3.53 -3.58 11.45
N ARG A 37 -2.37 -3.13 10.94
CA ARG A 37 -2.23 -2.06 9.96
C ARG A 37 -1.01 -2.30 9.07
N LEU A 38 -0.98 -1.65 7.92
CA LEU A 38 0.15 -1.69 7.00
C LEU A 38 0.57 -0.29 6.55
N ALA A 39 1.78 -0.23 6.01
CA ALA A 39 2.27 0.89 5.22
C ALA A 39 2.89 0.34 3.94
N ILE A 40 2.32 0.71 2.78
CA ILE A 40 2.87 0.37 1.48
C ILE A 40 3.95 1.37 1.12
N MET A 41 5.12 0.86 0.74
CA MET A 41 6.24 1.67 0.29
C MET A 41 6.48 1.45 -1.20
N TYR A 42 6.64 2.54 -1.95
CA TYR A 42 7.09 2.51 -3.34
C TYR A 42 8.35 3.36 -3.48
N ALA A 43 9.41 2.76 -4.03
CA ALA A 43 10.66 3.45 -4.34
C ALA A 43 11.16 4.31 -3.15
N GLY A 44 11.13 3.78 -1.92
CA GLY A 44 11.60 4.50 -0.72
C GLY A 44 10.66 5.56 -0.13
N ARG A 45 9.39 5.60 -0.54
CA ARG A 45 8.36 6.48 0.04
C ARG A 45 7.15 5.67 0.47
N ILE A 46 6.62 5.93 1.67
CA ILE A 46 5.30 5.41 2.05
C ILE A 46 4.27 6.11 1.17
N VAL A 47 3.52 5.32 0.42
CA VAL A 47 2.49 5.82 -0.50
C VAL A 47 1.09 5.63 0.06
N GLU A 48 0.91 4.73 1.01
CA GLU A 48 -0.38 4.45 1.63
C GLU A 48 -0.20 3.79 2.99
N GLU A 49 -1.02 4.15 3.96
CA GLU A 49 -1.04 3.55 5.30
C GLU A 49 -2.48 3.44 5.78
N ALA A 50 -2.88 2.25 6.25
CA ALA A 50 -4.25 2.00 6.65
C ALA A 50 -4.38 0.78 7.57
N PRO A 51 -5.49 0.65 8.31
CA PRO A 51 -5.93 -0.63 8.84
C PRO A 51 -6.04 -1.67 7.70
N ILE A 52 -5.69 -2.92 7.98
CA ILE A 52 -5.68 -3.98 6.96
C ILE A 52 -7.03 -4.13 6.27
N GLU A 53 -8.13 -4.13 7.04
CA GLU A 53 -9.48 -4.31 6.50
C GLU A 53 -9.86 -3.19 5.53
N SER A 54 -9.52 -1.94 5.86
CA SER A 54 -9.77 -0.79 4.99
C SER A 54 -8.95 -0.88 3.70
N PHE A 55 -7.66 -1.22 3.81
CA PHE A 55 -6.77 -1.36 2.66
C PHE A 55 -7.22 -2.45 1.68
N LEU A 56 -7.59 -3.63 2.20
CA LEU A 56 -8.01 -4.75 1.35
C LEU A 56 -9.33 -4.48 0.64
N LYS A 57 -10.20 -3.66 1.25
CA LYS A 57 -11.51 -3.31 0.70
C LYS A 57 -11.43 -2.16 -0.31
N ASP A 58 -10.65 -1.12 0.01
CA ASP A 58 -10.59 0.13 -0.74
C ASP A 58 -9.15 0.69 -0.76
N PRO A 59 -8.22 0.06 -1.50
CA PRO A 59 -6.87 0.60 -1.66
C PRO A 59 -6.92 1.91 -2.46
N LEU A 60 -6.31 2.98 -1.95
CA LEU A 60 -6.45 4.32 -2.50
C LEU A 60 -5.36 4.68 -3.52
N HIS A 61 -4.12 4.25 -3.31
CA HIS A 61 -3.04 4.60 -4.23
C HIS A 61 -3.09 3.67 -5.46
N PRO A 62 -2.96 4.17 -6.70
CA PRO A 62 -2.98 3.31 -7.90
C PRO A 62 -1.94 2.16 -7.90
N TYR A 63 -0.82 2.36 -7.20
CA TYR A 63 0.15 1.29 -6.94
C TYR A 63 -0.43 0.18 -6.05
N SER A 64 -1.13 0.53 -4.97
CA SER A 64 -1.76 -0.40 -4.05
C SER A 64 -2.92 -1.16 -4.71
N GLU A 65 -3.74 -0.47 -5.51
CA GLU A 65 -4.75 -1.11 -6.36
C GLU A 65 -4.10 -2.17 -7.27
N GLY A 66 -2.99 -1.81 -7.93
CA GLY A 66 -2.21 -2.74 -8.74
C GLY A 66 -1.65 -3.93 -7.96
N LEU A 67 -1.26 -3.75 -6.69
CA LEU A 67 -0.81 -4.86 -5.83
C LEU A 67 -1.95 -5.82 -5.52
N ILE A 68 -3.14 -5.30 -5.20
CA ILE A 68 -4.33 -6.13 -4.93
C ILE A 68 -4.76 -6.87 -6.19
N ASN A 69 -4.79 -6.20 -7.35
CA ASN A 69 -5.15 -6.81 -8.63
C ASN A 69 -4.14 -7.86 -9.13
N ALA A 70 -2.90 -7.82 -8.62
CA ALA A 70 -1.88 -8.82 -8.90
C ALA A 70 -1.93 -10.01 -7.94
N LEU A 71 -2.77 -9.98 -6.89
CA LEU A 71 -2.99 -11.13 -6.03
C LEU A 71 -3.94 -12.15 -6.70
N PRO A 72 -3.70 -13.46 -6.51
CA PRO A 72 -4.61 -14.48 -7.01
C PRO A 72 -5.95 -14.44 -6.25
N ASP A 73 -7.04 -14.29 -6.99
CA ASP A 73 -8.39 -14.44 -6.44
C ASP A 73 -8.70 -15.95 -6.30
N LEU A 74 -8.66 -16.45 -5.05
CA LEU A 74 -8.96 -17.84 -4.74
C LEU A 74 -10.42 -18.23 -5.01
N SER A 75 -11.34 -17.25 -5.10
CA SER A 75 -12.73 -17.46 -5.45
C SER A 75 -12.97 -17.53 -6.97
N ARG A 76 -12.02 -17.02 -7.77
CA ARG A 76 -12.05 -17.03 -9.23
C ARG A 76 -10.73 -17.54 -9.80
N PRO A 77 -10.52 -18.87 -9.86
CA PRO A 77 -9.26 -19.47 -10.29
C PRO A 77 -8.83 -19.17 -11.75
N ARG A 78 -9.67 -18.48 -12.53
CA ARG A 78 -9.43 -18.08 -13.93
C ARG A 78 -9.38 -16.57 -14.14
N SER A 79 -9.32 -15.74 -13.09
CA SER A 79 -9.10 -14.31 -13.27
C SER A 79 -7.68 -14.06 -13.81
N GLU A 80 -7.56 -13.32 -14.90
CA GLU A 80 -6.25 -12.89 -15.40
C GLU A 80 -5.59 -11.96 -14.37
N LEU A 81 -4.38 -12.33 -13.93
CA LEU A 81 -3.56 -11.47 -13.08
C LEU A 81 -3.12 -10.26 -13.91
N GLN A 82 -3.35 -9.05 -13.39
CA GLN A 82 -2.94 -7.82 -14.06
C GLN A 82 -1.62 -7.31 -13.46
N PRO A 83 -0.47 -7.53 -14.12
CA PRO A 83 0.80 -7.04 -13.62
C PRO A 83 0.89 -5.52 -13.74
N ILE A 84 1.52 -4.88 -12.75
CA ILE A 84 1.81 -3.44 -12.80
C ILE A 84 2.86 -3.19 -13.88
N ARG A 85 2.46 -2.51 -14.96
CA ARG A 85 3.30 -2.21 -16.13
C ARG A 85 4.52 -1.36 -15.78
N GLY A 86 5.56 -1.42 -16.62
CA GLY A 86 6.79 -0.63 -16.48
C GLY A 86 7.79 -1.14 -15.44
N GLN A 87 8.91 -0.42 -15.27
CA GLN A 87 10.00 -0.80 -14.35
C GLN A 87 10.09 0.14 -13.15
N VAL A 88 10.49 -0.39 -11.99
CA VAL A 88 10.76 0.43 -10.79
C VAL A 88 11.95 1.35 -11.07
N PRO A 89 11.87 2.65 -10.75
CA PRO A 89 13.01 3.56 -10.87
C PRO A 89 14.22 3.09 -10.06
N ARG A 90 15.43 3.31 -10.59
CA ARG A 90 16.67 2.98 -9.87
C ARG A 90 16.85 3.91 -8.67
N PRO A 91 17.32 3.42 -7.50
CA PRO A 91 17.49 4.25 -6.31
C PRO A 91 18.38 5.48 -6.47
N VAL A 92 19.37 5.40 -7.38
CA VAL A 92 20.28 6.52 -7.68
C VAL A 92 19.59 7.68 -8.41
N ASN A 93 18.50 7.41 -9.12
CA ASN A 93 17.81 8.35 -10.01
C ASN A 93 16.30 8.28 -9.80
N PHE A 94 15.84 8.55 -8.57
CA PHE A 94 14.40 8.70 -8.35
C PHE A 94 13.87 9.94 -9.09
N PRO A 95 12.72 9.83 -9.78
CA PRO A 95 12.13 10.98 -10.45
C PRO A 95 11.71 12.04 -9.42
N ALA A 96 11.70 13.30 -9.86
CA ALA A 96 11.03 14.36 -9.12
C ALA A 96 9.52 14.10 -9.08
N GLY A 97 8.86 14.61 -8.06
CA GLY A 97 7.41 14.45 -7.90
C GLY A 97 6.98 13.07 -7.40
N CYS A 98 5.80 12.63 -7.81
CA CYS A 98 5.28 11.31 -7.49
C CYS A 98 6.16 10.22 -8.12
N ARG A 99 6.81 9.40 -7.28
CA ARG A 99 7.73 8.33 -7.75
C ARG A 99 7.05 7.28 -8.63
N PHE A 100 5.74 7.11 -8.50
CA PHE A 100 4.96 6.14 -9.28
C PHE A 100 4.42 6.72 -10.61
N ARG A 101 4.54 8.03 -10.86
CA ARG A 101 3.91 8.72 -12.01
C ARG A 101 4.14 8.01 -13.35
N ALA A 102 5.36 7.58 -13.65
CA ALA A 102 5.71 6.96 -14.93
C ALA A 102 5.05 5.58 -15.18
N ARG A 103 4.40 5.00 -14.17
CA ARG A 103 3.71 3.70 -14.21
C ARG A 103 2.24 3.81 -13.81
N CYS A 104 1.78 5.02 -13.51
CA CYS A 104 0.44 5.28 -13.03
C CYS A 104 -0.47 5.59 -14.22
N ASP A 105 -1.53 4.80 -14.41
CA ASP A 105 -2.53 5.02 -15.46
C ASP A 105 -3.39 6.27 -15.20
N HIS A 106 -3.28 6.87 -14.01
CA HIS A 106 -3.96 8.09 -13.58
C HIS A 106 -3.02 9.29 -13.42
N ALA A 107 -1.83 9.26 -14.04
CA ALA A 107 -0.89 10.37 -13.95
C ALA A 107 -1.43 11.66 -14.60
N PHE A 108 -1.28 12.79 -13.91
CA PHE A 108 -1.69 14.12 -14.38
C PHE A 108 -0.70 15.19 -13.89
N ASP A 109 -0.86 16.45 -14.31
CA ASP A 109 0.14 17.51 -14.11
C ASP A 109 0.63 17.70 -12.67
N PRO A 110 -0.23 17.70 -11.64
CA PRO A 110 0.23 17.84 -10.27
C PRO A 110 1.14 16.73 -9.77
N CYS A 111 1.14 15.55 -10.41
CA CYS A 111 2.07 14.47 -10.08
C CYS A 111 3.54 14.83 -10.33
N ASP A 112 3.83 15.96 -10.99
CA ASP A 112 5.17 16.57 -11.02
C ASP A 112 5.67 17.00 -9.64
N LYS A 113 4.76 17.20 -8.68
CA LYS A 113 5.05 17.45 -7.27
C LYS A 113 4.99 16.15 -6.46
N GLN A 114 5.69 16.11 -5.34
CA GLN A 114 5.67 14.96 -4.45
C GLN A 114 4.42 15.06 -3.58
N PRO A 115 3.47 14.11 -3.65
CA PRO A 115 2.34 14.10 -2.74
C PRO A 115 2.81 13.78 -1.32
N GLU A 116 2.18 14.41 -0.34
CA GLU A 116 2.36 14.13 1.10
C GLU A 116 1.44 13.01 1.55
N LEU A 117 1.84 12.26 2.58
CA LEU A 117 1.02 11.20 3.15
C LEU A 117 -0.02 11.80 4.10
N THR A 118 -1.22 12.07 3.59
CA THR A 118 -2.30 12.74 4.33
C THR A 118 -3.61 11.95 4.25
N LEU A 119 -4.61 12.36 5.05
CA LEU A 119 -5.94 11.79 4.94
C LEU A 119 -6.58 12.19 3.60
N PRO A 120 -7.35 11.30 2.95
CA PRO A 120 -8.10 11.63 1.76
C PRO A 120 -9.21 12.63 2.10
N SER A 121 -9.62 13.43 1.13
CA SER A 121 -10.55 14.55 1.36
C SER A 121 -11.98 14.11 1.69
N ASN A 122 -12.32 12.87 1.34
CA ASN A 122 -13.58 12.20 1.65
C ASN A 122 -13.44 11.20 2.82
N ALA A 123 -12.37 11.29 3.62
CA ALA A 123 -12.13 10.35 4.71
C ALA A 123 -13.35 10.21 5.63
N SER A 124 -13.71 8.97 5.94
CA SER A 124 -14.65 8.65 7.01
C SER A 124 -14.05 9.03 8.38
N ALA A 125 -14.93 9.20 9.37
CA ALA A 125 -14.56 9.69 10.71
C ALA A 125 -13.50 8.85 11.45
N ASP A 126 -13.22 7.61 11.01
CA ASP A 126 -12.22 6.73 11.61
C ASP A 126 -10.77 7.22 11.43
N GLY A 127 -10.50 8.13 10.49
CA GLY A 127 -9.29 8.95 10.46
C GLY A 127 -7.94 8.22 10.38
N LYS A 128 -7.92 6.96 9.90
CA LYS A 128 -6.72 6.09 9.93
C LYS A 128 -6.17 5.67 8.57
N HIS A 129 -6.82 6.03 7.46
CA HIS A 129 -6.38 5.69 6.11
C HIS A 129 -5.72 6.91 5.48
N ARG A 130 -4.40 6.89 5.32
CA ARG A 130 -3.61 7.96 4.71
C ARG A 130 -3.07 7.50 3.37
N VAL A 131 -2.98 8.43 2.42
CA VAL A 131 -2.47 8.18 1.08
C VAL A 131 -1.62 9.35 0.62
N ALA A 132 -0.55 9.06 -0.12
CA ALA A 132 0.24 10.07 -0.81
C ALA A 132 -0.14 10.10 -2.29
N CYS A 133 -1.34 10.61 -2.60
CA CYS A 133 -1.85 10.69 -3.97
C CYS A 133 -2.77 11.89 -4.17
N PHE A 134 -2.53 12.67 -5.22
CA PHE A 134 -3.35 13.85 -5.53
C PHE A 134 -4.77 13.54 -5.98
N LEU A 135 -5.08 12.30 -6.40
CA LEU A 135 -6.46 11.89 -6.71
C LEU A 135 -7.40 12.03 -5.50
N HIS A 136 -6.84 11.97 -4.29
CA HIS A 136 -7.59 11.97 -3.04
C HIS A 136 -7.45 13.27 -2.25
N HIS A 137 -6.70 14.25 -2.77
CA HIS A 137 -6.43 15.53 -2.10
C HIS A 137 -7.07 16.67 -2.92
N ASN A 138 -8.18 17.21 -2.42
CA ASN A 138 -8.99 18.25 -3.07
C ASN A 138 -8.25 19.59 -3.24
N GLU A 139 -7.10 19.79 -2.61
CA GLU A 139 -6.34 21.05 -2.64
C GLU A 139 -5.59 21.30 -3.96
N VAL A 140 -5.59 20.34 -4.88
CA VAL A 140 -4.70 20.37 -6.06
C VAL A 140 -5.46 20.56 -7.39
N VAL A 141 -6.79 20.74 -7.34
CA VAL A 141 -7.68 20.96 -8.50
C VAL A 141 -8.08 22.44 -8.65
N ARG A 142 -7.27 23.40 -8.17
CA ARG A 142 -7.47 24.83 -8.44
C ARG A 142 -6.29 25.46 -9.14
#